data_AF-A0A1I2L202-F1
#
_entry.id   AF-A0A1I2L202-F1
#
_cell.length_a   1.000
_cell.length_b   1.000
_cell.length_c   1.000
_cell.angle_alpha   90.00
_cell.angle_beta   90.00
_cell.angle_gamma   90.00
#
_symmetry.space_group_name_H-M   'P 1'
#
loop_
_entity.id
_entity.type
_entity.pdbx_description
1 polymer ?
#
loop_
_entity_poly.entity_id
_entity_poly.type
_entity_poly.pdbx_seq_one_letter_code
_entity_poly.pdbx_strand_id
1 'polypeptide(L)'
;MRADCSACACWGAGMDRRPYPSDLLDDQWALVEPMITAWKQDRVGRSATGDPGVCDLREVVNAIFYQNRTGCQWRYLPHDLPAWSAVFYYFTLWRQDGLDQRIQELLRCQVREKARRAEDPSLVITDTQSVRAAAGVPKTTTGLDANKRTPGRKRGLAVDVLGLIIGVVVLAASAHDNAAGTVLFDLAAERCGNRLEKALADQGFKDEVIIHGALPDVTVEVVRRKPGRPGQGLRPAAEAVGGRAGQRHPDAAPAPGPRVRPPARELRLTRLLGLHREHVPSPHHNTRPGLARHPPGGRVTEFLTVLQARHDEAVVHADELRGQTEDLTSALAETEALLPELATARKAIAELAPTDDGGELDPPEPTTAYQAIMNAFNQHPDQAFRVRELHELLGMPTDDPAMNVTRSRRGRLTRQGFLTQPGRAATRNGLDVL
;
A
#
# COMPACT_ATOMS: atom_id res chain seq x y z
N MET A 1 9.59 7.47 35.10
CA MET A 1 9.62 8.94 35.00
C MET A 1 8.31 9.36 34.34
N ARG A 2 7.31 9.69 35.16
CA ARG A 2 5.98 10.11 34.68
C ARG A 2 6.15 11.50 34.06
N ALA A 3 5.86 11.64 32.78
CA ALA A 3 5.78 12.96 32.16
C ALA A 3 4.44 13.57 32.60
N ASP A 4 4.52 14.61 33.42
CA ASP A 4 3.39 15.42 33.85
C ASP A 4 2.68 16.00 32.62
N CYS A 5 1.39 15.69 32.48
CA CYS A 5 0.53 16.12 31.39
C CYS A 5 -0.06 17.53 31.62
N SER A 6 0.50 18.30 32.55
CA SER A 6 -0.05 19.58 33.03
C SER A 6 0.42 20.82 32.27
N ALA A 7 1.28 20.67 31.25
CA ALA A 7 1.78 21.78 30.43
C ALA A 7 1.23 21.80 28.98
N CYS A 8 0.20 20.99 28.67
CA CYS A 8 -0.56 21.16 27.44
C CYS A 8 -1.46 22.39 27.61
N ALA A 9 -0.97 23.57 27.23
CA ALA A 9 -1.86 24.67 26.87
C ALA A 9 -2.70 24.16 25.69
N CYS A 10 -3.91 23.70 25.99
CA CYS A 10 -4.86 23.15 25.05
C CYS A 10 -5.35 24.27 24.14
N TRP A 11 -4.90 24.25 22.88
CA TRP A 11 -5.44 25.10 21.83
C TRP A 11 -6.84 24.61 21.50
N GLY A 12 -7.83 25.40 21.89
CA GLY A 12 -9.23 25.20 21.54
C GLY A 12 -9.49 25.44 20.06
N ALA A 13 -10.65 24.96 19.65
CA ALA A 13 -11.28 25.05 18.33
C ALA A 13 -10.91 26.28 17.49
N GLY A 14 -10.56 26.03 16.22
CA GLY A 14 -10.61 27.01 15.13
C GLY A 14 -9.51 28.05 15.16
N MET A 15 -8.36 27.77 14.54
CA MET A 15 -7.53 28.83 13.99
C MET A 15 -7.69 28.83 12.47
N ASP A 16 -8.09 29.98 11.93
CA ASP A 16 -7.95 30.38 10.53
C ASP A 16 -6.46 30.45 10.17
N ARG A 17 -5.75 29.32 10.23
CA ARG A 17 -4.43 29.22 9.63
C ARG A 17 -4.62 29.08 8.13
N ARG A 18 -3.73 29.71 7.38
CA ARG A 18 -3.70 29.53 5.93
C ARG A 18 -3.40 28.05 5.65
N PRO A 19 -4.23 27.36 4.83
CA PRO A 19 -4.00 25.96 4.53
C PRO A 19 -2.68 25.78 3.77
N TYR A 20 -1.96 24.71 4.10
CA TYR A 20 -0.79 24.30 3.32
C TYR A 20 -1.25 23.48 2.10
N PRO A 21 -0.48 23.43 1.00
CA PRO A 21 -0.78 22.55 -0.14
C PRO A 21 -0.79 21.05 0.20
N SER A 22 -0.30 20.67 1.38
CA SER A 22 -0.34 19.30 1.89
C SER A 22 -1.59 18.98 2.71
N ASP A 23 -2.42 19.97 3.00
CA ASP A 23 -3.61 19.80 3.82
C ASP A 23 -4.69 19.06 3.05
N LEU A 24 -5.47 18.27 3.79
CA LEU A 24 -6.62 17.57 3.26
C LEU A 24 -7.72 18.54 2.89
N LEU A 25 -8.24 18.39 1.68
CA LEU A 25 -9.52 18.99 1.27
C LEU A 25 -10.67 18.35 2.08
N ASP A 26 -11.80 19.03 2.15
CA ASP A 26 -12.97 18.54 2.91
C ASP A 26 -13.43 17.17 2.42
N ASP A 27 -13.52 16.96 1.11
CA ASP A 27 -13.90 15.66 0.55
C ASP A 27 -12.88 14.56 0.88
N GLN A 28 -11.60 14.89 0.92
CA GLN A 28 -10.55 13.92 1.28
C GLN A 28 -10.59 13.60 2.78
N TRP A 29 -10.89 14.60 3.61
CA TRP A 29 -11.10 14.41 5.04
C TRP A 29 -12.32 13.53 5.30
N ALA A 30 -13.42 13.75 4.59
CA ALA A 30 -14.63 12.92 4.67
C ALA A 30 -14.36 11.44 4.38
N LEU A 31 -13.31 11.12 3.61
CA LEU A 31 -12.93 9.72 3.39
C LEU A 31 -12.32 9.04 4.63
N VAL A 32 -11.62 9.80 5.47
CA VAL A 32 -10.76 9.28 6.56
C VAL A 32 -11.36 9.54 7.94
N GLU A 33 -12.09 10.65 8.09
CA GLU A 33 -12.74 11.08 9.32
C GLU A 33 -13.55 9.99 10.02
N PRO A 34 -14.38 9.18 9.32
CA PRO A 34 -15.21 8.19 10.01
C PRO A 34 -14.37 7.13 10.74
N MET A 35 -13.22 6.76 10.17
CA MET A 35 -12.29 5.80 10.77
C MET A 35 -11.55 6.38 11.98
N ILE A 36 -11.10 7.64 11.86
CA ILE A 36 -10.44 8.35 12.95
C ILE A 36 -11.42 8.60 14.11
N THR A 37 -12.68 8.90 13.80
CA THR A 37 -13.76 9.09 14.77
C THR A 37 -14.07 7.80 15.51
N ALA A 38 -14.27 6.70 14.79
CA ALA A 38 -14.49 5.38 15.39
C ALA A 38 -13.34 4.98 16.33
N TRP A 39 -12.09 5.20 15.89
CA TRP A 39 -10.92 4.96 16.74
C TRP A 39 -10.91 5.85 17.99
N LYS A 40 -11.27 7.14 17.86
CA LYS A 40 -11.33 8.08 18.98
C LYS A 40 -12.38 7.63 20.01
N GLN A 41 -13.56 7.22 19.55
CA GLN A 41 -14.65 6.74 20.41
C GLN A 41 -14.25 5.47 21.18
N ASP A 42 -13.71 4.46 20.50
CA ASP A 42 -13.22 3.23 21.15
C ASP A 42 -12.16 3.54 22.21
N ARG A 43 -11.23 4.44 21.88
CA ARG A 43 -10.18 4.84 22.80
C ARG A 43 -10.73 5.56 24.03
N VAL A 44 -11.73 6.43 23.86
CA VAL A 44 -12.43 7.09 24.96
C VAL A 44 -13.10 6.06 25.86
N GLY A 45 -13.76 5.07 25.28
CA GLY A 45 -14.37 3.96 26.02
C GLY A 45 -13.36 3.13 26.82
N ARG A 46 -12.12 3.00 26.34
CA ARG A 46 -11.01 2.34 27.06
C ARG A 46 -10.29 3.24 28.07
N SER A 47 -10.52 4.55 28.03
CA SER A 47 -9.84 5.51 28.91
C SER A 47 -10.47 5.53 30.29
N ALA A 48 -9.66 5.40 31.34
CA ALA A 48 -10.13 5.48 32.73
C ALA A 48 -10.78 6.83 33.07
N THR A 49 -10.43 7.90 32.35
CA THR A 49 -11.00 9.24 32.53
C THR A 49 -12.19 9.52 31.61
N GLY A 50 -12.41 8.72 30.57
CA GLY A 50 -13.40 9.01 29.52
C GLY A 50 -13.13 10.30 28.73
N ASP A 51 -11.95 10.92 28.89
CA ASP A 51 -11.64 12.19 28.24
C ASP A 51 -11.27 11.99 26.76
N PRO A 52 -12.01 12.59 25.81
CA PRO A 52 -11.69 12.54 24.38
C PRO A 52 -10.42 13.27 23.99
N GLY A 53 -9.90 14.15 24.84
CA GLY A 53 -8.84 15.08 24.49
C GLY A 53 -9.31 16.17 23.53
N VAL A 54 -8.64 17.32 23.61
CA VAL A 54 -9.03 18.58 22.92
C VAL A 54 -8.40 18.72 21.52
N CYS A 55 -7.48 17.83 21.15
CA CYS A 55 -6.75 17.94 19.90
C CYS A 55 -7.66 17.72 18.69
N ASP A 56 -7.67 18.66 17.75
CA ASP A 56 -8.27 18.48 16.43
C ASP A 56 -7.47 17.44 15.64
N LEU A 57 -8.10 16.31 15.34
CA LEU A 57 -7.44 15.19 14.68
C LEU A 57 -7.24 15.44 13.18
N ARG A 58 -8.03 16.31 12.55
CA ARG A 58 -7.79 16.74 11.16
C ARG A 58 -6.47 17.48 11.07
N GLU A 59 -6.25 18.39 12.01
CA GLU A 59 -5.02 19.16 12.09
C GLU A 59 -3.79 18.30 12.42
N VAL A 60 -3.97 17.23 13.19
CA VAL A 60 -2.91 16.21 13.38
C VAL A 60 -2.58 15.52 12.05
N VAL A 61 -3.57 15.13 11.25
CA VAL A 61 -3.33 14.51 9.94
C VAL A 61 -2.65 15.50 8.97
N ASN A 62 -3.14 16.74 8.91
CA ASN A 62 -2.53 17.81 8.12
C ASN A 62 -1.05 18.03 8.51
N ALA A 63 -0.76 18.06 9.82
CA ALA A 63 0.61 18.17 10.32
C ALA A 63 1.49 16.97 9.94
N ILE A 64 0.96 15.75 9.98
CA ILE A 64 1.67 14.54 9.52
C ILE A 64 1.94 14.62 8.02
N PHE A 65 0.98 15.11 7.22
CA PHE A 65 1.14 15.24 5.77
C PHE A 65 2.13 16.34 5.40
N TYR A 66 2.10 17.47 6.10
CA TYR A 66 3.10 18.52 5.99
C TYR A 66 4.50 17.96 6.31
N GLN A 67 4.62 17.25 7.43
CA GLN A 67 5.87 16.59 7.82
C GLN A 67 6.30 15.59 6.75
N ASN A 68 5.41 14.78 6.18
CA ASN A 68 5.79 13.81 5.15
C ASN A 68 6.24 14.51 3.85
N ARG A 69 5.52 15.55 3.41
CA ARG A 69 5.78 16.29 2.17
C ARG A 69 7.09 17.08 2.24
N THR A 70 7.32 17.79 3.34
CA THR A 70 8.50 18.65 3.52
C THR A 70 9.68 17.91 4.14
N GLY A 71 9.39 16.86 4.93
CA GLY A 71 10.29 16.17 5.87
C GLY A 71 11.20 17.07 6.66
N CYS A 72 10.63 18.20 7.08
CA CYS A 72 11.15 18.94 8.21
C CYS A 72 11.36 18.00 9.41
N GLN A 73 12.30 18.37 10.27
CA GLN A 73 12.48 17.69 11.54
C GLN A 73 11.22 17.93 12.39
N TRP A 74 10.79 16.94 13.20
CA TRP A 74 9.60 17.08 14.03
C TRP A 74 9.58 18.37 14.87
N ARG A 75 10.70 18.75 15.48
CA ARG A 75 10.82 19.99 16.28
C ARG A 75 10.71 21.29 15.45
N TYR A 76 10.73 21.19 14.14
CA TYR A 76 10.64 22.29 13.17
C TYR A 76 9.28 22.29 12.46
N LEU A 77 8.29 21.55 12.97
CA LEU A 77 6.91 21.72 12.56
C LEU A 77 6.52 23.20 12.76
N PRO A 78 5.90 23.84 11.76
CA PRO A 78 5.38 25.20 11.88
C PRO A 78 4.55 25.41 13.15
N HIS A 79 4.64 26.61 13.73
CA HIS A 79 3.98 26.95 14.99
C HIS A 79 2.45 27.14 14.86
N ASP A 80 1.95 27.29 13.64
CA ASP A 80 0.52 27.33 13.32
C ASP A 80 -0.12 25.94 13.21
N LEU A 81 0.68 24.86 13.15
CA LEU A 81 0.21 23.49 13.26
C LEU A 81 0.23 23.01 14.73
N PRO A 82 -0.49 21.92 15.08
CA PRO A 82 -0.43 21.37 16.43
C PRO A 82 1.00 21.08 16.88
N ALA A 83 1.25 21.26 18.18
CA ALA A 83 2.58 21.10 18.75
C ALA A 83 3.19 19.75 18.37
N TRP A 84 4.47 19.75 17.95
CA TRP A 84 5.13 18.55 17.41
C TRP A 84 5.05 17.33 18.33
N SER A 85 5.04 17.54 19.65
CA SER A 85 4.93 16.48 20.66
C SER A 85 3.56 15.79 20.60
N ALA A 86 2.48 16.56 20.43
CA ALA A 86 1.12 16.04 20.27
C ALA A 86 0.97 15.32 18.93
N VAL A 87 1.47 15.90 17.83
CA VAL A 87 1.43 15.25 16.50
C VAL A 87 2.21 13.93 16.54
N PHE A 88 3.41 13.92 17.11
CA PHE A 88 4.24 12.72 17.22
C PHE A 88 3.61 11.67 18.14
N TYR A 89 2.91 12.09 19.19
CA TYR A 89 2.16 11.22 20.08
C TYR A 89 1.04 10.46 19.34
N TYR A 90 0.16 11.18 18.63
CA TYR A 90 -0.91 10.55 17.85
C TYR A 90 -0.36 9.69 16.72
N PHE A 91 0.67 10.18 16.00
CA PHE A 91 1.35 9.37 14.97
C PHE A 91 1.85 8.05 15.55
N THR A 92 2.55 8.07 16.69
CA THR A 92 3.08 6.86 17.32
C THR A 92 1.97 5.92 17.75
N LEU A 93 0.89 6.48 18.30
CA LEU A 93 -0.23 5.69 18.78
C LEU A 93 -1.01 5.03 17.63
N TRP A 94 -1.32 5.78 16.58
CA TRP A 94 -1.97 5.24 15.38
C TRP A 94 -1.14 4.15 14.72
N ARG A 95 0.19 4.27 14.75
CA ARG A 95 1.11 3.23 14.27
C ARG A 95 1.10 1.97 15.13
N GLN A 96 0.96 2.11 16.45
CA GLN A 96 0.88 0.99 17.38
C GLN A 96 -0.47 0.27 17.29
N ASP A 97 -1.55 1.04 17.17
CA ASP A 97 -2.91 0.53 17.01
C ASP A 97 -3.21 0.06 15.57
N GLY A 98 -2.26 0.24 14.64
CA GLY A 98 -2.42 -0.11 13.22
C GLY A 98 -3.51 0.67 12.49
N LEU A 99 -3.94 1.84 12.99
CA LEU A 99 -4.98 2.66 12.36
C LEU A 99 -4.56 3.13 10.96
N ASP A 100 -3.28 3.51 10.80
CA ASP A 100 -2.72 3.94 9.52
C ASP A 100 -2.80 2.84 8.45
N GLN A 101 -2.52 1.59 8.84
CA GLN A 101 -2.58 0.44 7.93
C GLN A 101 -4.02 0.13 7.51
N ARG A 102 -4.96 0.22 8.45
CA ARG A 102 -6.38 -0.03 8.18
C ARG A 102 -7.01 1.02 7.28
N ILE A 103 -6.69 2.31 7.52
CA ILE A 103 -7.08 3.41 6.62
C ILE A 103 -6.51 3.17 5.22
N GLN A 104 -5.21 2.84 5.13
CA GLN A 104 -4.56 2.59 3.84
C GLN A 104 -5.21 1.43 3.08
N GLU A 105 -5.59 0.35 3.77
CA GLU A 105 -6.24 -0.81 3.14
C GLU A 105 -7.60 -0.42 2.56
N LEU A 106 -8.43 0.32 3.30
CA LEU A 106 -9.75 0.73 2.82
C LEU A 106 -9.66 1.70 1.63
N LEU A 107 -8.76 2.69 1.71
CA LEU A 107 -8.51 3.60 0.58
C LEU A 107 -7.99 2.84 -0.64
N ARG A 108 -7.11 1.85 -0.44
CA ARG A 108 -6.64 0.97 -1.53
C ARG A 108 -7.81 0.24 -2.18
N CYS A 109 -8.72 -0.35 -1.40
CA CYS A 109 -9.89 -1.03 -1.95
C CYS A 109 -10.73 -0.08 -2.81
N GLN A 110 -11.02 1.12 -2.32
CA GLN A 110 -11.79 2.14 -3.05
C GLN A 110 -11.12 2.56 -4.37
N VAL A 111 -9.80 2.79 -4.35
CA VAL A 111 -9.05 3.15 -5.58
C VAL A 111 -9.10 2.00 -6.60
N ARG A 112 -9.01 0.74 -6.15
CA ARG A 112 -9.10 -0.42 -7.04
C ARG A 112 -10.48 -0.58 -7.65
N GLU A 113 -11.53 -0.40 -6.86
CA GLU A 113 -12.92 -0.42 -7.35
C GLU A 113 -13.17 0.69 -8.36
N LYS A 114 -12.69 1.91 -8.10
CA LYS A 114 -12.75 3.03 -9.06
C LYS A 114 -12.02 2.72 -10.37
N ALA A 115 -10.94 1.93 -10.29
CA ALA A 115 -10.24 1.39 -11.46
C ALA A 115 -10.92 0.16 -12.09
N ARG A 116 -12.15 -0.18 -11.68
CA ARG A 116 -12.92 -1.37 -12.11
C ARG A 116 -12.18 -2.68 -11.89
N ARG A 117 -11.46 -2.79 -10.78
CA ARG A 117 -10.78 -4.00 -10.33
C ARG A 117 -11.38 -4.47 -9.00
N ALA A 118 -11.24 -5.77 -8.72
CA ALA A 118 -11.59 -6.33 -7.42
C ALA A 118 -10.78 -5.65 -6.29
N GLU A 119 -11.42 -5.45 -5.13
CA GLU A 119 -10.83 -4.83 -3.94
C GLU A 119 -9.46 -5.43 -3.59
N ASP A 120 -9.36 -6.76 -3.60
CA ASP A 120 -8.11 -7.48 -3.38
C ASP A 120 -7.45 -7.86 -4.72
N PRO A 121 -6.12 -7.68 -4.87
CA PRO A 121 -5.40 -8.07 -6.07
C PRO A 121 -5.15 -9.57 -6.14
N SER A 122 -5.11 -10.08 -7.38
CA SER A 122 -4.66 -11.44 -7.69
C SER A 122 -3.15 -11.56 -7.89
N LEU A 123 -2.51 -10.41 -8.12
CA LEU A 123 -1.10 -10.30 -8.45
C LEU A 123 -0.46 -9.23 -7.57
N VAL A 124 0.67 -9.56 -6.95
CA VAL A 124 1.54 -8.60 -6.28
C VAL A 124 2.94 -8.59 -6.89
N ILE A 125 3.61 -7.44 -6.82
CA ILE A 125 4.98 -7.23 -7.26
C ILE A 125 5.80 -6.87 -6.04
N THR A 126 6.90 -7.59 -5.81
CA THR A 126 7.78 -7.39 -4.65
C THR A 126 9.14 -6.86 -5.05
N ASP A 127 9.64 -5.91 -4.27
CA ASP A 127 10.99 -5.36 -4.42
C ASP A 127 11.57 -4.96 -3.06
N THR A 128 12.91 -4.96 -2.97
CA THR A 128 13.62 -4.50 -1.77
C THR A 128 14.62 -3.38 -2.08
N GLN A 129 14.67 -2.42 -1.17
CA GLN A 129 15.58 -1.29 -1.24
C GLN A 129 16.31 -1.09 0.08
N SER A 130 17.63 -0.94 -0.01
CA SER A 130 18.45 -0.54 1.14
C SER A 130 18.51 0.99 1.21
N VAL A 131 18.19 1.54 2.37
CA VAL A 131 18.12 2.98 2.65
C VAL A 131 19.08 3.30 3.78
N ARG A 132 19.87 4.38 3.61
CA ARG A 132 20.81 4.82 4.63
C ARG A 132 20.06 5.33 5.87
N ALA A 133 20.47 4.85 7.04
CA ALA A 133 19.91 5.31 8.31
C ALA A 133 20.62 6.59 8.79
N ALA A 134 19.90 7.44 9.53
CA ALA A 134 20.50 8.58 10.21
C ALA A 134 21.43 8.12 11.35
N ALA A 135 22.42 8.93 11.71
CA ALA A 135 23.45 8.57 12.69
C ALA A 135 22.91 8.17 14.08
N GLY A 136 21.74 8.70 14.47
CA GLY A 136 21.11 8.40 15.76
C GLY A 136 20.21 7.16 15.80
N VAL A 137 20.09 6.40 14.71
CA VAL A 137 19.25 5.19 14.69
C VAL A 137 20.00 4.03 15.37
N PRO A 138 19.35 3.27 16.29
CA PRO A 138 20.00 2.18 17.00
C PRO A 138 20.58 1.10 16.08
N LYS A 139 21.83 0.71 16.33
CA LYS A 139 22.53 -0.35 15.60
C LYS A 139 21.78 -1.68 15.62
N THR A 140 21.02 -1.96 16.68
CA THR A 140 20.16 -3.16 16.81
C THR A 140 19.10 -3.28 15.73
N THR A 141 18.76 -2.18 15.04
CA THR A 141 17.72 -2.11 14.01
C THR A 141 18.27 -1.71 12.63
N THR A 142 19.60 -1.72 12.46
CA THR A 142 20.29 -1.33 11.23
C THR A 142 21.39 -2.33 10.91
N GLY A 143 21.84 -2.36 9.66
CA GLY A 143 22.95 -3.21 9.23
C GLY A 143 23.69 -2.59 8.06
N LEU A 144 24.68 -3.29 7.52
CA LEU A 144 25.34 -2.91 6.28
C LEU A 144 24.87 -3.83 5.16
N ASP A 145 24.27 -3.26 4.12
CA ASP A 145 24.14 -3.98 2.85
C ASP A 145 25.53 -4.05 2.22
N ALA A 146 26.13 -5.25 2.22
CA ALA A 146 27.50 -5.45 1.74
C ALA A 146 27.63 -5.20 0.24
N ASN A 147 26.60 -5.52 -0.54
CA ASN A 147 26.59 -5.36 -1.99
C ASN A 147 26.46 -3.88 -2.36
N LYS A 148 25.51 -3.17 -1.73
CA LYS A 148 25.24 -1.75 -1.98
C LYS A 148 26.10 -0.81 -1.12
N ARG A 149 26.96 -1.36 -0.25
CA ARG A 149 27.78 -0.64 0.74
C ARG A 149 27.00 0.43 1.52
N THR A 150 25.74 0.12 1.82
CA THR A 150 24.79 1.08 2.39
C THR A 150 24.50 0.72 3.85
N PRO A 151 24.96 1.52 4.82
CA PRO A 151 24.63 1.32 6.22
C PRO A 151 23.22 1.86 6.49
N GLY A 152 22.30 1.01 6.94
CA GLY A 152 20.97 1.43 7.32
C GLY A 152 19.96 0.30 7.40
N ARG A 153 18.81 0.48 6.75
CA ARG A 153 17.69 -0.46 6.77
C ARG A 153 17.36 -0.94 5.37
N LYS A 154 16.83 -2.15 5.26
CA LYS A 154 16.24 -2.68 4.03
C LYS A 154 14.73 -2.58 4.15
N ARG A 155 14.10 -1.85 3.24
CA ARG A 155 12.64 -1.80 3.11
C ARG A 155 12.24 -2.72 1.97
N GLY A 156 11.27 -3.58 2.21
CA GLY A 156 10.60 -4.36 1.19
C GLY A 156 9.19 -3.81 0.99
N LEU A 157 8.74 -3.80 -0.26
CA LEU A 157 7.37 -3.43 -0.62
C LEU A 157 6.75 -4.56 -1.44
N ALA A 158 5.51 -4.89 -1.13
CA ALA A 158 4.61 -5.61 -2.02
C ALA A 158 3.57 -4.62 -2.53
N VAL A 159 3.42 -4.49 -3.85
CA VAL A 159 2.47 -3.58 -4.48
C VAL A 159 1.62 -4.31 -5.50
N ASP A 160 0.43 -3.80 -5.81
CA ASP A 160 -0.37 -4.32 -6.92
C ASP A 160 0.04 -3.72 -8.27
N VAL A 161 -0.70 -4.10 -9.32
CA VAL A 161 -0.51 -3.60 -10.70
C VAL A 161 -0.79 -2.10 -10.88
N LEU A 162 -1.53 -1.48 -9.95
CA LEU A 162 -1.77 -0.03 -9.91
C LEU A 162 -0.68 0.71 -9.10
N GLY A 163 0.30 -0.01 -8.54
CA GLY A 163 1.32 0.54 -7.66
C GLY A 163 0.83 0.82 -6.23
N LEU A 164 -0.34 0.30 -5.85
CA LEU A 164 -0.89 0.45 -4.51
C LEU A 164 -0.22 -0.52 -3.54
N ILE A 165 0.13 -0.03 -2.36
CA ILE A 165 0.85 -0.79 -1.35
C ILE A 165 -0.05 -1.89 -0.77
N ILE A 166 0.46 -3.12 -0.77
CA ILE A 166 -0.15 -4.30 -0.17
C ILE A 166 0.54 -4.61 1.15
N GLY A 167 1.87 -4.61 1.18
CA GLY A 167 2.65 -4.94 2.35
C GLY A 167 3.95 -4.15 2.41
N VAL A 168 4.41 -3.88 3.62
CA VAL A 168 5.68 -3.20 3.88
C VAL A 168 6.43 -3.93 4.97
N VAL A 169 7.69 -4.25 4.72
CA VAL A 169 8.60 -4.78 5.73
C VAL A 169 9.83 -3.89 5.85
N VAL A 170 10.33 -3.70 7.06
CA VAL A 170 11.58 -2.95 7.30
C VAL A 170 12.50 -3.80 8.17
N LEU A 171 13.62 -4.21 7.60
CA LEU A 171 14.66 -5.02 8.24
C LEU A 171 15.97 -4.23 8.36
N ALA A 172 16.94 -4.78 9.09
CA ALA A 172 18.32 -4.28 9.00
C ALA A 172 18.85 -4.41 7.56
N ALA A 173 19.68 -3.49 7.08
CA ALA A 173 20.16 -3.55 5.69
C ALA A 173 21.03 -4.78 5.37
N SER A 174 21.56 -5.44 6.40
CA SER A 174 22.27 -6.72 6.27
C SER A 174 21.36 -7.92 6.05
N ALA A 175 20.03 -7.76 6.19
CA ALA A 175 19.09 -8.83 5.94
C ALA A 175 19.08 -9.23 4.45
N HIS A 176 18.94 -10.53 4.20
CA HIS A 176 18.80 -11.07 2.86
C HIS A 176 17.44 -10.71 2.26
N ASP A 177 17.40 -10.57 0.93
CA ASP A 177 16.17 -10.24 0.21
C ASP A 177 15.09 -11.32 0.40
N ASN A 178 15.51 -12.59 0.51
CA ASN A 178 14.60 -13.69 0.85
C ASN A 178 13.84 -13.47 2.17
N ALA A 179 14.53 -13.02 3.22
CA ALA A 179 13.91 -12.78 4.51
C ALA A 179 12.87 -11.65 4.45
N ALA A 180 13.12 -10.62 3.63
CA ALA A 180 12.11 -9.60 3.35
C ALA A 180 10.96 -10.15 2.49
N GLY A 181 11.27 -10.99 1.51
CA GLY A 181 10.31 -11.65 0.63
C GLY A 181 9.30 -12.48 1.39
N THR A 182 9.76 -13.43 2.20
CA THR A 182 8.91 -14.30 3.05
C THR A 182 7.87 -13.48 3.83
N VAL A 183 8.32 -12.44 4.55
CA VAL A 183 7.42 -11.58 5.34
C VAL A 183 6.45 -10.80 4.45
N LEU A 184 6.91 -10.30 3.29
CA LEU A 184 6.03 -9.63 2.34
C LEU A 184 4.97 -10.57 1.76
N PHE A 185 5.29 -11.84 1.55
CA PHE A 185 4.34 -12.84 1.09
C PHE A 185 3.31 -13.18 2.14
N ASP A 186 3.72 -13.37 3.39
CA ASP A 186 2.79 -13.60 4.50
C ASP A 186 1.80 -12.44 4.62
N LEU A 187 2.31 -11.19 4.57
CA LEU A 187 1.47 -9.99 4.62
C LEU A 187 0.54 -9.88 3.41
N ALA A 188 1.00 -10.23 2.21
CA ALA A 188 0.18 -10.18 1.00
C ALA A 188 -0.90 -11.27 1.01
N ALA A 189 -0.57 -12.49 1.44
CA ALA A 189 -1.51 -13.60 1.55
C ALA A 189 -2.56 -13.34 2.63
N GLU A 190 -2.16 -12.81 3.80
CA GLU A 190 -3.08 -12.42 4.87
C GLU A 190 -4.08 -11.35 4.39
N ARG A 191 -3.59 -10.33 3.68
CA ARG A 191 -4.42 -9.19 3.25
C ARG A 191 -5.31 -9.50 2.05
N CYS A 192 -4.82 -10.28 1.10
CA CYS A 192 -5.56 -10.58 -0.13
C CYS A 192 -6.37 -11.88 -0.02
N GLY A 193 -6.09 -12.70 0.99
CA GLY A 193 -6.70 -14.03 1.17
C GLY A 193 -6.56 -14.90 -0.08
N ASN A 194 -7.58 -15.72 -0.34
CA ASN A 194 -7.62 -16.65 -1.46
C ASN A 194 -7.65 -15.97 -2.84
N ARG A 195 -7.72 -14.64 -2.91
CA ARG A 195 -7.69 -13.92 -4.19
C ARG A 195 -6.29 -13.89 -4.78
N LEU A 196 -5.25 -13.91 -3.94
CA LEU A 196 -3.87 -13.84 -4.36
C LEU A 196 -3.48 -15.15 -5.06
N GLU A 197 -3.16 -15.06 -6.34
CA GLU A 197 -2.81 -16.22 -7.17
C GLU A 197 -1.33 -16.20 -7.54
N LYS A 198 -0.74 -15.01 -7.67
CA LYS A 198 0.59 -14.85 -8.23
C LYS A 198 1.36 -13.72 -7.58
N ALA A 199 2.67 -13.87 -7.53
CA ALA A 199 3.59 -12.80 -7.21
C ALA A 199 4.78 -12.73 -8.16
N LEU A 200 5.18 -11.50 -8.49
CA LEU A 200 6.40 -11.23 -9.25
C LEU A 200 7.49 -10.73 -8.32
N ALA A 201 8.66 -11.32 -8.42
CA ALA A 201 9.84 -10.93 -7.66
C ALA A 201 11.02 -10.72 -8.59
N ASP A 202 11.98 -9.89 -8.18
CA ASP A 202 13.22 -9.71 -8.94
C ASP A 202 14.20 -10.89 -8.75
N GLN A 203 15.29 -10.90 -9.52
CA GLN A 203 16.31 -11.95 -9.46
C GLN A 203 17.06 -12.02 -8.10
N GLY A 204 16.91 -11.02 -7.23
CA GLY A 204 17.44 -11.04 -5.88
C GLY A 204 16.77 -12.07 -4.97
N PHE A 205 15.52 -12.44 -5.27
CA PHE A 205 14.77 -13.48 -4.57
C PHE A 205 15.11 -14.86 -5.13
N LYS A 206 15.43 -15.80 -4.24
CA LYS A 206 15.87 -17.17 -4.59
C LYS A 206 14.80 -18.21 -4.26
N ASP A 207 15.12 -19.48 -4.51
CA ASP A 207 14.23 -20.64 -4.37
C ASP A 207 13.47 -20.71 -3.03
N GLU A 208 14.07 -20.28 -1.92
CA GLU A 208 13.42 -20.20 -0.61
C GLU A 208 12.10 -19.43 -0.64
N VAL A 209 12.07 -18.33 -1.39
CA VAL A 209 10.90 -17.46 -1.54
C VAL A 209 9.85 -18.10 -2.45
N ILE A 210 10.31 -18.82 -3.48
CA ILE A 210 9.45 -19.56 -4.39
C ILE A 210 8.75 -20.70 -3.65
N ILE A 211 9.51 -21.44 -2.83
CA ILE A 211 8.99 -22.52 -1.98
C ILE A 211 8.01 -21.97 -0.95
N HIS A 212 8.32 -20.83 -0.32
CA HIS A 212 7.45 -20.21 0.68
C HIS A 212 6.10 -19.77 0.09
N GLY A 213 6.10 -19.18 -1.11
CA GLY A 213 4.86 -18.78 -1.78
C GLY A 213 4.00 -19.96 -2.27
N ALA A 214 4.61 -21.12 -2.56
CA ALA A 214 3.86 -22.31 -2.96
C ALA A 214 3.03 -22.92 -1.81
N LEU A 215 3.37 -22.65 -0.53
CA LEU A 215 2.62 -23.15 0.62
C LEU A 215 1.17 -22.64 0.70
N PRO A 216 0.87 -21.36 0.39
CA PRO A 216 -0.49 -20.85 0.27
C PRO A 216 -1.09 -20.93 -1.16
N ASP A 217 -0.58 -21.81 -2.04
CA ASP A 217 -0.99 -21.93 -3.45
C ASP A 217 -0.76 -20.65 -4.30
N VAL A 218 0.22 -19.81 -3.91
CA VAL A 218 0.60 -18.60 -4.65
C VAL A 218 1.78 -18.88 -5.57
N THR A 219 1.61 -18.65 -6.87
CA THR A 219 2.70 -18.82 -7.84
C THR A 219 3.69 -17.68 -7.74
N VAL A 220 4.94 -17.96 -7.34
CA VAL A 220 6.01 -16.95 -7.34
C VAL A 220 6.84 -17.06 -8.61
N GLU A 221 6.80 -16.01 -9.42
CA GLU A 221 7.62 -15.88 -10.63
C GLU A 221 8.78 -14.91 -10.39
N VAL A 222 10.01 -15.43 -10.52
CA VAL A 222 11.22 -14.60 -10.49
C VAL A 222 11.51 -14.08 -11.89
N VAL A 223 11.27 -12.78 -12.09
CA VAL A 223 11.47 -12.12 -13.38
C VAL A 223 12.97 -11.87 -13.58
N ARG A 224 13.57 -12.66 -14.48
CA ARG A 224 15.00 -12.54 -14.81
C ARG A 224 15.21 -11.47 -15.88
N ARG A 225 16.33 -10.75 -15.79
CA ARG A 225 16.74 -9.83 -16.85
C ARG A 225 17.10 -10.62 -18.10
N LYS A 226 16.51 -10.25 -19.25
CA LYS A 226 16.98 -10.73 -20.56
C LYS A 226 18.38 -10.14 -20.82
N PRO A 227 19.40 -10.96 -21.16
CA PRO A 227 20.72 -10.44 -21.48
C PRO A 227 20.65 -9.57 -22.76
N GLY A 228 21.23 -8.37 -22.72
CA GLY A 228 21.45 -7.53 -23.92
C GLY A 228 20.52 -6.32 -24.14
N ARG A 229 19.52 -6.04 -23.29
CA ARG A 229 18.74 -4.77 -23.35
C ARG A 229 19.00 -3.90 -22.10
N PRO A 230 19.28 -2.59 -22.24
CA PRO A 230 19.29 -1.67 -21.10
C PRO A 230 17.89 -1.63 -20.49
N GLY A 231 17.80 -1.94 -19.20
CA GLY A 231 16.53 -2.29 -18.56
C GLY A 231 15.54 -1.13 -18.45
N GLN A 232 14.32 -1.35 -18.92
CA GLN A 232 13.14 -0.78 -18.28
C GLN A 232 12.84 -1.69 -17.07
N GLY A 233 13.07 -1.21 -15.85
CA GLY A 233 12.63 -1.93 -14.65
C GLY A 233 11.12 -2.16 -14.67
N LEU A 234 10.60 -3.06 -13.82
CA LEU A 234 9.15 -3.19 -13.62
C LEU A 234 8.58 -1.80 -13.29
N ARG A 235 7.83 -1.22 -14.22
CA ARG A 235 7.09 0.02 -14.01
C ARG A 235 5.62 -0.35 -13.84
N PRO A 236 5.07 -0.33 -12.62
CA PRO A 236 3.62 -0.29 -12.47
C PRO A 236 3.09 0.93 -13.23
N ALA A 237 1.89 0.81 -13.79
CA ALA A 237 1.26 1.89 -14.53
C ALA A 237 0.88 3.03 -13.56
N ALA A 238 1.81 3.96 -13.35
CA ALA A 238 1.57 5.21 -12.65
C ALA A 238 1.96 6.37 -13.58
N GLU A 239 1.14 6.60 -14.60
CA GLU A 239 0.97 7.94 -15.15
C GLU A 239 -0.39 8.47 -14.69
N ALA A 240 -0.40 9.76 -14.31
CA ALA A 240 -1.52 10.55 -13.80
C ALA A 240 -1.76 10.59 -12.28
N VAL A 241 -0.72 10.88 -11.47
CA VAL A 241 -0.85 11.88 -10.38
C VAL A 241 0.46 12.67 -10.25
N GLY A 242 0.45 13.94 -10.66
CA GLY A 242 1.44 14.94 -10.26
C GLY A 242 2.59 15.22 -11.23
N GLY A 243 2.32 15.50 -12.50
CA GLY A 243 3.32 15.95 -13.47
C GLY A 243 2.94 17.25 -14.18
N ARG A 244 3.04 18.41 -13.51
CA ARG A 244 3.20 19.74 -14.15
C ARG A 244 3.48 20.82 -13.10
N ALA A 245 4.73 21.27 -13.03
CA ALA A 245 5.10 22.60 -12.54
C ALA A 245 6.56 22.86 -12.96
N GLY A 246 6.73 23.31 -14.19
CA GLY A 246 8.03 23.59 -14.79
C GLY A 246 7.89 24.60 -15.91
N GLN A 247 7.26 25.74 -15.64
CA GLN A 247 7.38 26.93 -16.48
C GLN A 247 7.81 28.10 -15.61
N ARG A 248 8.91 28.72 -16.05
CA ARG A 248 9.55 29.89 -15.46
C ARG A 248 8.77 31.14 -15.85
N HIS A 249 8.68 32.11 -14.95
CA HIS A 249 8.85 33.52 -15.31
C HIS A 249 9.58 34.26 -14.18
N PRO A 250 10.33 35.34 -14.50
CA PRO A 250 11.49 35.81 -13.74
C PRO A 250 11.18 36.98 -12.79
N ASP A 251 12.22 37.32 -12.01
CA ASP A 251 12.49 38.61 -11.36
C ASP A 251 11.66 39.03 -10.14
N ALA A 252 12.14 38.63 -8.96
CA ALA A 252 12.36 39.51 -7.81
C ALA A 252 13.19 38.78 -6.75
N ALA A 253 14.46 39.18 -6.56
CA ALA A 253 15.33 38.63 -5.52
C ALA A 253 15.14 39.39 -4.19
N PRO A 254 15.10 38.70 -3.03
CA PRO A 254 15.48 39.29 -1.76
C PRO A 254 16.82 38.76 -1.23
N ALA A 255 17.39 39.56 -0.33
CA ALA A 255 18.77 39.63 0.16
C ALA A 255 19.32 38.39 0.92
N PRO A 256 20.65 38.27 1.12
CA PRO A 256 21.30 37.01 1.47
C PRO A 256 21.24 36.69 2.97
N GLY A 257 20.46 35.66 3.32
CA GLY A 257 20.53 34.94 4.60
C GLY A 257 21.46 33.71 4.53
N PRO A 258 21.74 33.05 5.68
CA PRO A 258 22.83 32.08 5.80
C PRO A 258 22.61 30.87 4.87
N ARG A 259 23.66 30.51 4.14
CA ARG A 259 23.67 29.50 3.06
C ARG A 259 23.16 28.14 3.54
N VAL A 260 21.91 27.84 3.24
CA VAL A 260 21.35 26.48 3.31
C VAL A 260 21.80 25.72 2.05
N ARG A 261 22.48 24.58 2.24
CA ARG A 261 22.88 23.68 1.14
C ARG A 261 21.65 23.24 0.34
N PRO A 262 21.76 23.04 -0.99
CA PRO A 262 20.61 22.69 -1.82
C PRO A 262 20.06 21.31 -1.43
N PRO A 263 18.74 21.08 -1.53
CA PRO A 263 18.16 19.78 -1.22
C PRO A 263 18.53 18.78 -2.31
N ALA A 264 19.17 17.69 -1.90
CA ALA A 264 19.24 16.49 -2.73
C ALA A 264 17.80 16.00 -2.99
N ARG A 265 17.45 15.92 -4.27
CA ARG A 265 16.29 15.17 -4.75
C ARG A 265 16.43 13.72 -4.30
N GLU A 266 15.51 13.25 -3.47
CA GLU A 266 14.90 11.91 -3.48
C GLU A 266 13.99 11.75 -2.24
N LEU A 267 12.75 11.34 -2.49
CA LEU A 267 11.67 11.34 -1.51
C LEU A 267 11.75 10.17 -0.52
N ARG A 268 11.26 10.49 0.67
CA ARG A 268 11.40 9.83 1.95
C ARG A 268 10.37 8.72 2.15
N LEU A 269 10.78 7.67 2.87
CA LEU A 269 9.94 6.94 3.84
C LEU A 269 10.83 6.00 4.66
N THR A 270 11.45 6.53 5.72
CA THR A 270 12.17 5.73 6.73
C THR A 270 12.20 6.46 8.09
N ARG A 271 11.24 6.15 8.95
CA ARG A 271 11.39 6.26 10.41
C ARG A 271 10.40 5.31 11.07
N LEU A 272 10.82 4.71 12.19
CA LEU A 272 10.12 3.73 13.02
C LEU A 272 10.18 2.27 12.57
N LEU A 273 9.95 1.39 13.55
CA LEU A 273 10.11 -0.05 13.59
C LEU A 273 11.51 -0.48 14.08
N GLY A 274 11.62 -0.55 15.41
CA GLY A 274 12.54 -1.43 16.09
C GLY A 274 11.72 -2.52 16.76
N LEU A 275 12.11 -3.77 16.56
CA LEU A 275 11.62 -4.90 17.35
C LEU A 275 12.79 -5.85 17.66
N HIS A 276 12.75 -6.32 18.91
CA HIS A 276 13.72 -7.20 19.55
C HIS A 276 13.59 -8.64 19.02
N ARG A 277 14.70 -9.38 19.16
CA ARG A 277 14.95 -10.72 18.65
C ARG A 277 14.97 -11.70 19.81
N GLU A 278 14.33 -12.85 19.67
CA GLU A 278 14.63 -14.05 20.48
C GLU A 278 15.56 -14.99 19.70
N HIS A 279 16.43 -15.67 20.43
CA HIS A 279 17.65 -16.34 19.98
C HIS A 279 17.46 -17.86 19.99
N VAL A 280 17.81 -18.54 18.90
CA VAL A 280 17.97 -20.00 18.85
C VAL A 280 19.23 -20.33 18.02
N PRO A 281 20.10 -21.27 18.47
CA PRO A 281 21.48 -21.39 18.02
C PRO A 281 21.64 -22.19 16.72
N SER A 282 22.72 -21.91 15.98
CA SER A 282 23.15 -22.63 14.78
C SER A 282 23.85 -23.96 15.13
N PRO A 283 23.67 -25.02 14.31
CA PRO A 283 24.65 -26.07 14.20
C PRO A 283 25.47 -25.96 12.90
N HIS A 284 26.63 -26.60 13.00
CA HIS A 284 27.83 -26.46 12.18
C HIS A 284 27.76 -27.10 10.80
N HIS A 285 28.76 -26.71 10.00
CA HIS A 285 29.27 -27.32 8.77
C HIS A 285 29.12 -28.84 8.67
N ASN A 286 28.63 -29.37 7.53
CA ASN A 286 29.49 -29.95 6.49
C ASN A 286 28.72 -30.64 5.35
N THR A 287 29.43 -30.71 4.23
CA THR A 287 29.37 -31.73 3.15
C THR A 287 28.20 -31.73 2.15
N ARG A 288 28.51 -31.28 0.93
CA ARG A 288 27.80 -31.58 -0.32
C ARG A 288 27.89 -33.08 -0.65
N PRO A 289 26.79 -33.77 -1.03
CA PRO A 289 26.85 -35.07 -1.69
C PRO A 289 27.17 -34.92 -3.19
N GLY A 290 27.90 -35.89 -3.73
CA GLY A 290 28.65 -35.81 -4.97
C GLY A 290 27.87 -36.02 -6.27
N LEU A 291 28.47 -35.47 -7.33
CA LEU A 291 28.20 -35.83 -8.73
C LEU A 291 28.59 -37.29 -8.96
N ALA A 292 27.61 -38.13 -9.30
CA ALA A 292 27.82 -39.51 -9.67
C ALA A 292 28.70 -39.61 -10.93
N ARG A 293 29.77 -40.39 -10.83
CA ARG A 293 30.60 -40.84 -11.96
C ARG A 293 29.85 -41.96 -12.71
N HIS A 294 29.70 -41.85 -14.02
CA HIS A 294 29.23 -42.95 -14.88
C HIS A 294 30.35 -43.46 -15.82
N PRO A 295 30.61 -44.77 -15.91
CA PRO A 295 31.70 -45.35 -16.72
C PRO A 295 31.31 -45.53 -18.22
N PRO A 296 32.27 -45.87 -19.11
CA PRO A 296 32.28 -45.49 -20.53
C PRO A 296 31.83 -46.61 -21.48
N GLY A 297 31.45 -46.26 -22.72
CA GLY A 297 31.42 -47.25 -23.82
C GLY A 297 30.44 -47.07 -24.98
N GLY A 298 29.44 -46.16 -24.92
CA GLY A 298 28.43 -46.04 -26.01
C GLY A 298 27.92 -44.63 -26.33
N ARG A 299 28.57 -43.57 -25.80
CA ARG A 299 27.87 -42.33 -25.42
C ARG A 299 27.87 -41.15 -26.38
N VAL A 300 28.55 -41.14 -27.52
CA VAL A 300 28.55 -39.93 -28.37
C VAL A 300 27.27 -39.84 -29.19
N THR A 301 26.86 -40.94 -29.82
CA THR A 301 25.68 -40.95 -30.70
C THR A 301 24.37 -40.72 -29.93
N GLU A 302 24.20 -41.35 -28.76
CA GLU A 302 23.04 -41.10 -27.87
C GLU A 302 23.02 -39.67 -27.31
N PHE A 303 24.19 -39.09 -27.04
CA PHE A 303 24.26 -37.71 -26.57
C PHE A 303 23.94 -36.72 -27.70
N LEU A 304 24.40 -37.01 -28.93
CA LEU A 304 24.08 -36.23 -30.12
C LEU A 304 22.58 -36.29 -30.46
N THR A 305 21.91 -37.44 -30.29
CA THR A 305 20.46 -37.53 -30.52
C THR A 305 19.67 -36.73 -29.49
N VAL A 306 20.07 -36.76 -28.21
CA VAL A 306 19.45 -35.94 -27.16
C VAL A 306 19.68 -34.45 -27.41
N LEU A 307 20.88 -34.05 -27.86
CA LEU A 307 21.16 -32.66 -28.23
C LEU A 307 20.35 -32.21 -29.45
N GLN A 308 20.22 -33.07 -30.46
CA GLN A 308 19.42 -32.78 -31.65
C GLN A 308 17.94 -32.61 -31.28
N ALA A 309 17.38 -33.50 -30.46
CA ALA A 309 16.00 -33.37 -29.99
C ALA A 309 15.75 -32.05 -29.24
N ARG A 310 16.69 -31.64 -28.36
CA ARG A 310 16.60 -30.34 -27.67
C ARG A 310 16.76 -29.15 -28.61
N HIS A 311 17.54 -29.28 -29.67
CA HIS A 311 17.67 -28.25 -30.70
C HIS A 311 16.35 -28.08 -31.44
N ASP A 312 15.75 -29.19 -31.88
CA ASP A 312 14.49 -29.19 -32.62
C ASP A 312 13.33 -28.63 -31.75
N GLU A 313 13.26 -29.01 -30.47
CA GLU A 313 12.31 -28.43 -29.50
C GLU A 313 12.50 -26.91 -29.35
N ALA A 314 13.75 -26.44 -29.28
CA ALA A 314 14.04 -25.01 -29.16
C ALA A 314 13.67 -24.23 -30.43
N VAL A 315 13.80 -24.84 -31.62
CA VAL A 315 13.36 -24.25 -32.88
C VAL A 315 11.84 -24.12 -32.92
N VAL A 316 11.11 -25.18 -32.56
CA VAL A 316 9.64 -25.16 -32.49
C VAL A 316 9.14 -24.08 -31.52
N HIS A 317 9.74 -24.00 -30.33
CA HIS A 317 9.37 -22.98 -29.35
C HIS A 317 9.68 -21.55 -29.84
N ALA A 318 10.77 -21.36 -30.59
CA ALA A 318 11.11 -20.07 -31.17
C ALA A 318 10.09 -19.64 -32.24
N ASP A 319 9.60 -20.58 -33.05
CA ASP A 319 8.57 -20.30 -34.07
C ASP A 319 7.21 -20.00 -33.43
N GLU A 320 6.85 -20.71 -32.36
CA GLU A 320 5.64 -20.41 -31.57
C GLU A 320 5.68 -18.99 -31.00
N LEU A 321 6.81 -18.58 -30.42
CA LEU A 321 6.99 -17.21 -29.90
C LEU A 321 6.93 -16.14 -31.00
N ARG A 322 7.38 -16.46 -32.23
CA ARG A 322 7.23 -15.54 -33.38
C ARG A 322 5.77 -15.38 -33.75
N GLY A 323 5.01 -16.48 -33.83
CA GLY A 323 3.56 -16.44 -34.08
C GLY A 323 2.82 -15.58 -33.03
N GLN A 324 3.11 -15.80 -31.74
CA GLN A 324 2.54 -14.98 -30.66
C GLN A 324 2.88 -13.48 -30.80
N THR A 325 4.07 -13.16 -31.31
CA THR A 325 4.48 -11.77 -31.54
C THR A 325 3.69 -11.15 -32.71
N GLU A 326 3.46 -11.90 -33.78
CA GLU A 326 2.65 -11.47 -34.93
C GLU A 326 1.19 -11.24 -34.53
N ASP A 327 0.60 -12.15 -33.75
CA ASP A 327 -0.76 -12.04 -33.23
C ASP A 327 -0.92 -10.79 -32.34
N LEU A 328 0.01 -10.59 -31.39
CA LEU A 328 -0.01 -9.41 -30.51
C LEU A 328 0.20 -8.10 -31.27
N THR A 329 1.03 -8.11 -32.31
CA THR A 329 1.26 -6.92 -33.15
C THR A 329 0.00 -6.58 -33.96
N SER A 330 -0.72 -7.58 -34.45
CA SER A 330 -1.99 -7.40 -35.15
C SER A 330 -3.08 -6.86 -34.22
N ALA A 331 -3.23 -7.44 -33.02
CA ALA A 331 -4.20 -6.97 -32.02
C ALA A 331 -3.91 -5.54 -31.55
N LEU A 332 -2.63 -5.16 -31.45
CA LEU A 332 -2.23 -3.79 -31.15
C LEU A 332 -2.64 -2.83 -32.27
N ALA A 333 -2.40 -3.18 -33.53
CA ALA A 333 -2.79 -2.37 -34.67
C ALA A 333 -4.31 -2.17 -34.76
N GLU A 334 -5.11 -3.21 -34.48
CA GLU A 334 -6.57 -3.12 -34.39
C GLU A 334 -7.01 -2.15 -33.28
N THR A 335 -6.38 -2.24 -32.10
CA THR A 335 -6.69 -1.37 -30.97
C THR A 335 -6.32 0.09 -31.26
N GLU A 336 -5.15 0.32 -31.89
CA GLU A 336 -4.71 1.66 -32.30
C GLU A 336 -5.63 2.26 -33.37
N ALA A 337 -6.19 1.45 -34.27
CA ALA A 337 -7.19 1.89 -35.24
C ALA A 337 -8.52 2.33 -34.61
N LEU A 338 -8.86 1.82 -33.42
CA LEU A 338 -10.07 2.22 -32.67
C LEU A 338 -9.92 3.52 -31.87
N LEU A 339 -8.69 3.93 -31.55
CA LEU A 339 -8.43 5.13 -30.74
C LEU A 339 -8.96 6.44 -31.37
N PRO A 340 -8.81 6.70 -32.68
CA PRO A 340 -9.36 7.89 -33.33
C PRO A 340 -10.89 7.94 -33.29
N GLU A 341 -11.56 6.80 -33.42
CA GLU A 341 -13.03 6.71 -33.36
C GLU A 341 -13.53 7.07 -31.97
N LEU A 342 -12.91 6.52 -30.92
CA LEU A 342 -13.22 6.85 -29.53
C LEU A 342 -12.90 8.32 -29.20
N ALA A 343 -11.80 8.86 -29.74
CA ALA A 343 -11.46 10.28 -29.57
C ALA A 343 -12.50 11.19 -30.22
N THR A 344 -13.00 10.81 -31.39
CA THR A 344 -14.06 11.51 -32.13
C THR A 344 -15.39 11.43 -31.38
N ALA A 345 -15.77 10.25 -30.91
CA ALA A 345 -16.97 10.05 -30.09
C ALA A 345 -16.93 10.89 -28.80
N ARG A 346 -15.79 10.91 -28.10
CA ARG A 346 -15.59 11.76 -26.92
C ARG A 346 -15.76 13.24 -27.24
N LYS A 347 -15.20 13.71 -28.36
CA LYS A 347 -15.32 15.11 -28.78
C LYS A 347 -16.77 15.47 -29.12
N ALA A 348 -17.48 14.61 -29.85
CA ALA A 348 -18.89 14.81 -30.17
C ALA A 348 -19.77 14.85 -28.91
N ILE A 349 -19.51 13.97 -27.93
CA ILE A 349 -20.21 13.98 -26.64
C ILE A 349 -19.90 15.27 -25.86
N ALA A 350 -18.64 15.72 -25.86
CA ALA A 350 -18.23 16.95 -25.18
C ALA A 350 -18.85 18.22 -25.84
N GLU A 351 -19.03 18.23 -27.15
CA GLU A 351 -19.69 19.34 -27.87
C GLU A 351 -21.22 19.35 -27.69
N LEU A 352 -21.82 18.21 -27.33
CA LEU A 352 -23.23 18.09 -26.97
C LEU A 352 -23.51 18.35 -25.48
N ALA A 353 -22.47 18.40 -24.65
CA ALA A 353 -22.59 18.75 -23.24
C ALA A 353 -22.72 20.28 -23.09
N PRO A 354 -23.70 20.78 -22.32
CA PRO A 354 -23.83 22.21 -22.08
C PRO A 354 -22.56 22.76 -21.41
N THR A 355 -22.11 23.94 -21.88
CA THR A 355 -20.99 24.68 -21.30
C THR A 355 -21.43 25.31 -19.98
N ASP A 356 -21.10 24.68 -18.85
CA ASP A 356 -21.19 25.32 -17.55
C ASP A 356 -19.99 26.24 -17.36
N ASP A 357 -20.20 27.54 -17.60
CA ASP A 357 -19.34 28.62 -17.12
C ASP A 357 -19.68 28.87 -15.64
N GLY A 358 -19.02 28.12 -14.77
CA GLY A 358 -19.13 28.27 -13.33
C GLY A 358 -18.33 27.16 -12.67
N GLY A 359 -17.40 27.51 -11.79
CA GLY A 359 -16.65 26.54 -10.99
C GLY A 359 -17.60 25.81 -10.04
N GLU A 360 -18.28 24.79 -10.55
CA GLU A 360 -18.95 23.79 -9.75
C GLU A 360 -17.88 22.76 -9.40
N LEU A 361 -17.48 22.76 -8.11
CA LEU A 361 -16.76 21.66 -7.50
C LEU A 361 -17.43 20.37 -7.96
N ASP A 362 -16.64 19.40 -8.43
CA ASP A 362 -17.13 18.03 -8.65
C ASP A 362 -18.07 17.69 -7.50
N PRO A 363 -19.32 17.25 -7.76
CA PRO A 363 -20.25 16.88 -6.70
C PRO A 363 -19.52 15.93 -5.75
N PRO A 364 -19.71 16.05 -4.42
CA PRO A 364 -18.96 15.27 -3.44
C PRO A 364 -19.00 13.81 -3.89
N GLU A 365 -17.81 13.24 -4.11
CA GLU A 365 -17.69 11.86 -4.60
C GLU A 365 -18.67 11.01 -3.80
N PRO A 366 -19.54 10.22 -4.46
CA PRO A 366 -20.61 9.52 -3.78
C PRO A 366 -20.00 8.74 -2.62
N THR A 367 -20.50 9.01 -1.41
CA THR A 367 -20.00 8.42 -0.17
C THR A 367 -19.74 6.95 -0.43
N THR A 368 -18.47 6.54 -0.34
CA THR A 368 -18.12 5.17 -0.69
C THR A 368 -18.88 4.23 0.27
N ALA A 369 -19.20 3.02 -0.17
CA ALA A 369 -19.97 2.12 0.68
C ALA A 369 -19.31 1.88 2.04
N TYR A 370 -17.98 1.88 2.12
CA TYR A 370 -17.25 1.82 3.39
C TYR A 370 -17.53 3.02 4.29
N GLN A 371 -17.53 4.24 3.76
CA GLN A 371 -17.88 5.45 4.53
C GLN A 371 -19.34 5.45 4.94
N ALA A 372 -20.25 5.05 4.05
CA ALA A 372 -21.67 5.01 4.36
C ALA A 372 -21.96 4.07 5.52
N ILE A 373 -21.36 2.86 5.48
CA ILE A 373 -21.45 1.88 6.59
C ILE A 373 -20.83 2.47 7.86
N MET A 374 -19.60 3.00 7.80
CA MET A 374 -18.93 3.56 8.97
C MET A 374 -19.71 4.73 9.60
N ASN A 375 -20.24 5.63 8.78
CA ASN A 375 -21.03 6.77 9.23
C ASN A 375 -22.30 6.32 9.94
N ALA A 376 -23.01 5.32 9.41
CA ALA A 376 -24.19 4.76 10.07
C ALA A 376 -23.87 4.21 11.47
N PHE A 377 -22.78 3.45 11.62
CA PHE A 377 -22.37 2.93 12.93
C PHE A 377 -21.85 4.02 13.87
N ASN A 378 -21.13 5.02 13.37
CA ASN A 378 -20.67 6.15 14.17
C ASN A 378 -21.83 7.02 14.71
N GLN A 379 -22.91 7.15 13.93
CA GLN A 379 -24.12 7.88 14.32
C GLN A 379 -25.00 7.09 15.29
N HIS A 380 -24.92 5.74 15.24
CA HIS A 380 -25.72 4.84 16.06
C HIS A 380 -24.82 3.81 16.78
N PRO A 381 -23.95 4.24 17.72
CA PRO A 381 -22.93 3.38 18.32
C PRO A 381 -23.49 2.19 19.13
N ASP A 382 -24.71 2.33 19.66
CA ASP A 382 -25.37 1.30 20.47
C ASP A 382 -26.31 0.39 19.66
N GLN A 383 -26.44 0.63 18.35
CA GLN A 383 -27.39 -0.07 17.50
C GLN A 383 -26.69 -1.17 16.68
N ALA A 384 -27.21 -2.40 16.78
CA ALA A 384 -26.84 -3.46 15.87
C ALA A 384 -27.72 -3.38 14.61
N PHE A 385 -27.11 -3.28 13.43
CA PHE A 385 -27.83 -3.29 12.15
C PHE A 385 -27.82 -4.68 11.52
N ARG A 386 -29.00 -5.21 11.17
CA ARG A 386 -29.08 -6.25 10.13
C ARG A 386 -28.72 -5.62 8.78
N VAL A 387 -28.18 -6.41 7.85
CA VAL A 387 -27.74 -5.85 6.55
C VAL A 387 -28.89 -5.24 5.76
N ARG A 388 -30.09 -5.83 5.85
CA ARG A 388 -31.29 -5.24 5.23
C ARG A 388 -31.67 -3.89 5.85
N GLU A 389 -31.66 -3.78 7.18
CA GLU A 389 -31.94 -2.52 7.90
C GLU A 389 -30.91 -1.44 7.55
N LEU A 390 -29.64 -1.83 7.39
CA LEU A 390 -28.59 -0.93 6.94
C LEU A 390 -28.82 -0.44 5.50
N HIS A 391 -29.27 -1.31 4.59
CA HIS A 391 -29.63 -0.92 3.23
C HIS A 391 -30.84 0.01 3.21
N GLU A 392 -31.86 -0.26 4.02
CA GLU A 392 -33.03 0.60 4.18
C GLU A 392 -32.64 1.99 4.72
N LEU A 393 -31.75 2.04 5.71
CA LEU A 393 -31.20 3.29 6.27
C LEU A 393 -30.39 4.08 5.24
N LEU A 394 -29.56 3.40 4.45
CA LEU A 394 -28.66 4.02 3.47
C LEU A 394 -29.31 4.25 2.10
N GLY A 395 -30.57 3.87 1.90
CA GLY A 395 -31.25 3.95 0.60
C GLY A 395 -30.61 3.07 -0.48
N MET A 396 -29.94 1.97 -0.10
CA MET A 396 -29.26 1.06 -1.02
C MET A 396 -30.22 -0.06 -1.50
N PRO A 397 -30.02 -0.60 -2.73
CA PRO A 397 -30.81 -1.72 -3.23
C PRO A 397 -30.81 -2.93 -2.28
N THR A 398 -31.97 -3.51 -1.99
CA THR A 398 -32.12 -4.64 -1.06
C THR A 398 -32.11 -6.01 -1.75
N ASP A 399 -31.58 -6.11 -2.96
CA ASP A 399 -31.40 -7.39 -3.65
C ASP A 399 -30.24 -8.21 -3.05
N ASP A 400 -30.31 -9.53 -3.19
CA ASP A 400 -29.34 -10.46 -2.59
C ASP A 400 -27.87 -10.18 -3.01
N PRO A 401 -27.56 -9.88 -4.29
CA PRO A 401 -26.22 -9.46 -4.69
C PRO A 401 -25.72 -8.23 -3.94
N ALA A 402 -26.51 -7.14 -3.90
CA ALA A 402 -26.13 -5.92 -3.20
C ALA A 402 -25.91 -6.16 -1.70
N MET A 403 -26.80 -6.92 -1.05
CA MET A 403 -26.66 -7.27 0.37
C MET A 403 -25.43 -8.15 0.64
N ASN A 404 -25.05 -9.05 -0.25
CA ASN A 404 -23.86 -9.89 -0.10
C ASN A 404 -22.56 -9.09 -0.17
N VAL A 405 -22.51 -8.07 -1.02
CA VAL A 405 -21.37 -7.13 -1.06
C VAL A 405 -21.26 -6.39 0.28
N THR A 406 -22.37 -5.87 0.81
CA THR A 406 -22.37 -5.17 2.11
C THR A 406 -22.03 -6.09 3.28
N ARG A 407 -22.50 -7.35 3.29
CA ARG A 407 -22.06 -8.37 4.28
C ARG A 407 -20.55 -8.52 4.27
N SER A 408 -19.97 -8.64 3.08
CA SER A 408 -18.52 -8.82 2.89
C SER A 408 -17.74 -7.59 3.39
N ARG A 409 -18.19 -6.38 3.04
CA ARG A 409 -17.59 -5.11 3.48
C ARG A 409 -17.70 -4.91 4.98
N ARG A 410 -18.87 -5.19 5.57
CA ARG A 410 -19.06 -5.18 7.03
C ARG A 410 -18.12 -6.16 7.71
N GLY A 411 -18.03 -7.39 7.20
CA GLY A 411 -17.08 -8.39 7.69
C GLY A 411 -15.63 -7.90 7.65
N ARG A 412 -15.22 -7.19 6.59
CA ARG A 412 -13.88 -6.57 6.52
C ARG A 412 -13.70 -5.50 7.58
N LEU A 413 -14.64 -4.55 7.71
CA LEU A 413 -14.59 -3.49 8.72
C LEU A 413 -14.51 -4.04 10.16
N THR A 414 -15.23 -5.13 10.43
CA THR A 414 -15.16 -5.85 11.70
C THR A 414 -13.80 -6.52 11.91
N ARG A 415 -13.24 -7.21 10.91
CA ARG A 415 -11.88 -7.80 11.00
C ARG A 415 -10.81 -6.74 11.24
N GLN A 416 -10.98 -5.56 10.66
CA GLN A 416 -10.13 -4.40 10.89
C GLN A 416 -10.43 -3.70 12.22
N GLY A 417 -11.39 -4.16 13.02
CA GLY A 417 -11.71 -3.57 14.32
C GLY A 417 -12.21 -2.13 14.24
N PHE A 418 -12.81 -1.74 13.10
CA PHE A 418 -13.55 -0.48 12.99
C PHE A 418 -14.98 -0.61 13.51
N LEU A 419 -15.54 -1.81 13.39
CA LEU A 419 -16.88 -2.15 13.90
C LEU A 419 -16.74 -3.24 14.96
N THR A 420 -17.45 -3.09 16.07
CA THR A 420 -17.61 -4.15 17.07
C THR A 420 -18.65 -5.16 16.58
N GLN A 421 -18.38 -6.46 16.75
CA GLN A 421 -19.47 -7.44 16.63
C GLN A 421 -20.41 -7.22 17.82
N PRO A 422 -21.74 -7.19 17.63
CA PRO A 422 -22.62 -7.44 18.76
C PRO A 422 -22.21 -8.79 19.32
N GLY A 423 -21.86 -8.83 20.60
CA GLY A 423 -21.46 -10.07 21.25
C GLY A 423 -22.48 -11.16 20.94
N ARG A 424 -22.01 -12.40 20.79
CA ARG A 424 -22.84 -13.58 21.04
C ARG A 424 -23.34 -13.50 22.49
N ALA A 425 -24.33 -12.64 22.76
CA ALA A 425 -25.27 -12.91 23.81
C ALA A 425 -25.94 -14.20 23.36
N ALA A 426 -25.76 -15.27 24.15
CA ALA A 426 -26.47 -16.51 23.94
C ALA A 426 -27.97 -16.20 23.88
N THR A 427 -28.52 -16.08 22.68
CA THR A 427 -29.96 -16.03 22.48
C THR A 427 -30.47 -17.40 22.87
N ARG A 428 -31.06 -17.44 24.06
CA ARG A 428 -31.96 -18.49 24.52
C ARG A 428 -33.20 -18.43 23.63
N ASN A 429 -33.05 -18.92 22.39
CA ASN A 429 -34.05 -19.34 21.42
C ASN A 429 -33.32 -19.40 20.07
N GLY A 430 -32.89 -20.60 19.72
CA GLY A 430 -32.10 -20.88 18.52
C GLY A 430 -32.85 -20.49 17.26
N LEU A 431 -32.34 -19.47 16.58
CA LEU A 431 -32.45 -19.28 15.15
C LEU A 431 -31.10 -18.73 14.71
N ASP A 432 -30.41 -19.49 13.86
CA ASP A 432 -29.12 -19.13 13.30
C ASP A 432 -29.15 -17.75 12.65
N VAL A 433 -28.22 -16.90 13.08
CA VAL A 433 -27.91 -15.61 12.44
C VAL A 433 -26.59 -15.79 11.70
N LEU A 434 -26.67 -15.86 10.37
CA LEU A 434 -25.53 -15.76 9.44
C LEU A 434 -25.26 -14.29 9.07
#